data_AF-A0A930M7K1-F1
#
_entry.id   AF-A0A930M7K1-F1
#
_cell.length_a   1.000
_cell.length_b   1.000
_cell.length_c   1.000
_cell.angle_alpha   90.00
_cell.angle_beta   90.00
_cell.angle_gamma   90.00
#
_symmetry.space_group_name_H-M   'P 1'
#
loop_
_entity.id
_entity.type
_entity.pdbx_description
1 polymer ?
#
loop_
_entity_poly.entity_id
_entity_poly.type
_entity_poly.pdbx_seq_one_letter_code
_entity_poly.pdbx_strand_id
1 'polypeptide(L)'
;MQESAKHMNSKYDYLYMRDNFPEEIWRPYWQSILDESKVWIDIGEIDAADGVTDATHRVETFTVNDNGKEKTSTHKYELRTDPSSDMIRLGFTPEEVRQALSQENKKASKSL
;
A
#
# COMPACT_ATOMS: atom_id res chain seq x y z
N MET A 1 -26.39 8.93 18.83
CA MET A 1 -25.73 9.03 17.52
C MET A 1 -24.25 8.97 17.77
N GLN A 2 -23.60 7.86 17.39
CA GLN A 2 -22.15 7.73 17.49
C GLN A 2 -21.60 8.38 16.21
N GLU A 3 -20.98 9.56 16.33
CA GLU A 3 -20.32 10.22 15.20
C GLU A 3 -19.34 9.22 14.57
N SER A 4 -19.36 9.11 13.24
CA SER A 4 -18.36 8.31 12.51
C SER A 4 -16.97 8.75 12.96
N ALA A 5 -16.07 7.79 13.17
CA ALA A 5 -14.69 8.08 13.55
C ALA A 5 -14.12 9.05 12.50
N LYS A 6 -13.92 10.32 12.88
CA LYS A 6 -13.42 11.38 11.96
C LYS A 6 -12.05 11.03 11.38
N HIS A 7 -11.33 10.10 12.01
CA HIS A 7 -10.02 9.63 11.58
C HIS A 7 -9.89 8.12 11.84
N MET A 8 -9.41 7.39 10.82
CA MET A 8 -9.10 5.96 10.85
C MET A 8 -7.73 5.73 11.52
N ASN A 9 -7.64 5.92 12.84
CA ASN A 9 -6.33 6.00 13.52
C ASN A 9 -5.89 4.71 14.20
N SER A 10 -6.81 3.77 14.43
CA SER A 10 -6.55 2.51 15.13
C SER A 10 -7.14 1.30 14.41
N LYS A 11 -6.57 0.12 14.65
CA LYS A 11 -7.13 -1.17 14.17
C LYS A 11 -8.60 -1.34 14.53
N TYR A 12 -9.00 -0.86 15.71
CA TYR A 12 -10.40 -0.91 16.16
C TYR A 12 -11.32 -0.07 15.27
N ASP A 13 -10.90 1.13 14.85
CA ASP A 13 -11.71 1.99 13.99
C ASP A 13 -12.02 1.29 12.66
N TYR A 14 -11.04 0.59 12.08
CA TYR A 14 -11.21 -0.18 10.82
C TYR A 14 -12.20 -1.33 10.98
N LEU A 15 -12.12 -2.05 12.09
CA LEU A 15 -13.03 -3.15 12.39
C LEU A 15 -14.45 -2.63 12.65
N TYR A 16 -14.59 -1.56 13.44
CA TYR A 16 -15.85 -0.90 13.71
C TYR A 16 -16.50 -0.38 12.42
N MET A 17 -15.73 0.29 11.56
CA MET A 17 -16.22 0.78 10.26
C MET A 17 -16.77 -0.36 9.40
N ARG A 18 -16.03 -1.47 9.31
CA ARG A 18 -16.44 -2.65 8.54
C ARG A 18 -17.72 -3.29 9.07
N ASP A 19 -17.88 -3.34 10.39
CA ASP A 19 -19.03 -4.01 11.01
C ASP A 19 -20.31 -3.17 11.05
N ASN A 20 -20.21 -1.84 10.92
CA ASN A 20 -21.34 -0.92 11.15
C ASN A 20 -21.72 -0.07 9.93
N PHE A 21 -20.89 -0.03 8.88
CA PHE A 21 -21.16 0.77 7.68
C PHE A 21 -21.22 -0.10 6.42
N PRO A 22 -21.90 0.37 5.36
CA PRO A 22 -21.90 -0.28 4.05
C PRO A 22 -20.50 -0.47 3.46
N GLU A 23 -20.35 -1.50 2.64
CA GLU A 23 -19.09 -1.87 1.99
C GLU A 23 -18.48 -0.75 1.16
N GLU A 24 -19.30 0.00 0.42
CA GLU A 24 -18.88 1.17 -0.34
C GLU A 24 -18.14 2.22 0.49
N ILE A 25 -18.42 2.28 1.81
CA ILE A 25 -17.78 3.23 2.72
C ILE A 25 -16.48 2.67 3.27
N TRP A 26 -16.48 1.45 3.83
CA TRP A 26 -15.29 0.94 4.53
C TRP A 26 -14.26 0.31 3.60
N ARG A 27 -14.67 -0.29 2.49
CA ARG A 27 -13.80 -1.08 1.61
C ARG A 27 -12.62 -0.27 1.04
N PRO A 28 -12.78 1.00 0.60
CA PRO A 28 -11.66 1.80 0.12
C PRO A 28 -10.56 2.01 1.18
N TYR A 29 -10.93 2.23 2.44
CA TYR A 29 -9.96 2.39 3.53
C TYR A 29 -9.19 1.10 3.82
N TRP A 30 -9.84 -0.06 3.71
CA TRP A 30 -9.15 -1.34 3.86
C TRP A 30 -8.25 -1.66 2.66
N GLN A 31 -8.65 -1.26 1.45
CA GLN A 31 -7.84 -1.41 0.26
C GLN A 31 -6.58 -0.53 0.31
N SER A 32 -6.68 0.71 0.80
CA SER A 32 -5.52 1.60 0.91
C SER A 32 -4.42 1.04 1.82
N ILE A 33 -4.79 0.28 2.87
CA ILE A 33 -3.80 -0.41 3.71
C ILE A 33 -2.90 -1.36 2.88
N LEU A 34 -3.46 -2.09 1.90
CA LEU A 34 -2.66 -2.95 1.02
C LEU A 34 -1.86 -2.14 0.00
N ASP A 35 -2.50 -1.15 -0.61
CA ASP A 35 -1.94 -0.38 -1.71
C ASP A 35 -0.72 0.44 -1.25
N GLU A 36 -0.77 0.96 -0.02
CA GLU A 36 0.28 1.76 0.61
C GLU A 36 1.27 0.91 1.45
N SER A 37 1.14 -0.42 1.45
CA SER A 37 2.00 -1.30 2.27
C SER A 37 3.42 -1.48 1.75
N LYS A 38 3.67 -1.03 0.51
CA LYS A 38 4.95 -1.22 -0.17
C LYS A 38 5.47 0.07 -0.74
N VAL A 39 6.80 0.18 -0.78
CA VAL A 39 7.52 1.32 -1.32
C VAL A 39 8.65 0.84 -2.21
N TRP A 40 8.90 1.58 -3.29
CA TRP A 40 10.06 1.36 -4.15
C TRP A 40 11.28 2.03 -3.52
N ILE A 41 12.27 1.24 -3.15
CA ILE A 41 13.53 1.72 -2.59
C ILE A 41 14.58 1.73 -3.68
N ASP A 42 15.22 2.88 -3.90
CA ASP A 42 16.41 2.98 -4.75
C ASP A 42 17.54 2.15 -4.11
N ILE A 43 18.01 1.15 -4.84
CA ILE A 43 19.12 0.28 -4.40
C ILE A 43 20.44 0.62 -5.09
N GLY A 44 20.48 1.68 -5.90
CA GLY A 44 21.70 2.26 -6.46
C GLY A 44 21.73 2.35 -7.99
N GLU A 45 22.74 3.07 -8.49
CA GLU A 45 23.08 3.16 -9.91
C GLU A 45 23.61 1.80 -10.40
N ILE A 46 23.15 1.37 -11.58
CA ILE A 46 23.57 0.16 -12.27
C ILE A 46 23.90 0.46 -13.72
N ASP A 47 24.64 -0.44 -14.37
CA ASP A 47 24.71 -0.45 -15.82
C ASP A 47 23.36 -0.87 -16.41
N ALA A 48 22.90 -0.16 -17.44
CA ALA A 48 21.58 -0.40 -18.03
C ALA A 48 21.41 -1.83 -18.58
N ALA A 49 22.52 -2.48 -18.97
CA ALA A 49 22.53 -3.87 -19.44
C ALA A 49 22.23 -4.89 -18.32
N ASP A 50 22.47 -4.52 -17.06
CA ASP A 50 22.24 -5.38 -15.88
C ASP A 50 20.84 -5.18 -15.27
N GLY A 51 20.03 -4.32 -15.88
CA GLY A 51 18.67 -4.01 -15.44
C GLY A 51 17.73 -5.20 -15.58
N VAL A 52 17.00 -5.50 -14.49
CA VAL A 52 15.91 -6.49 -14.48
C VAL A 52 14.65 -5.81 -13.96
N THR A 53 13.56 -5.95 -14.71
CA THR A 53 12.22 -5.49 -14.32
C THR A 53 11.31 -6.69 -14.13
N ASP A 54 10.75 -6.81 -12.94
CA ASP A 54 9.80 -7.85 -12.54
C ASP A 54 8.79 -7.29 -11.53
N ALA A 55 8.03 -8.15 -10.85
CA ALA A 55 7.03 -7.71 -9.87
C ALA A 55 7.62 -7.01 -8.62
N THR A 56 8.92 -7.18 -8.38
CA THR A 56 9.66 -6.67 -7.22
C THR A 56 10.84 -5.79 -7.58
N HIS A 57 11.23 -5.70 -8.85
CA HIS A 57 12.32 -4.87 -9.32
C HIS A 57 11.87 -3.98 -10.48
N ARG A 58 12.35 -2.74 -10.51
CA ARG A 58 12.21 -1.85 -11.66
C ARG A 58 13.48 -1.07 -11.89
N VAL A 59 13.62 -0.54 -13.10
CA VAL A 59 14.76 0.29 -13.52
C VAL A 59 14.24 1.61 -14.05
N GLU A 60 14.82 2.71 -13.60
CA GLU A 60 14.52 4.05 -14.11
C GLU A 60 15.81 4.72 -14.57
N THR A 61 15.72 5.42 -15.70
CA THR A 61 16.86 6.10 -16.32
C THR A 61 16.60 7.61 -16.33
N PHE A 62 17.59 8.36 -15.86
CA PHE A 62 17.52 9.81 -15.71
C PHE A 62 18.65 10.47 -16.48
N THR A 63 18.39 11.67 -17.02
CA THR A 63 19.45 12.57 -17.47
C THR A 63 19.88 13.41 -16.28
N VAL A 64 21.15 13.29 -15.89
CA VAL A 64 21.77 14.06 -14.82
C VAL A 64 22.81 15.01 -15.40
N ASN A 65 22.93 16.20 -14.83
CA ASN A 65 24.03 17.10 -15.17
C ASN A 65 25.19 16.85 -14.20
N ASP A 66 26.31 16.39 -14.73
CA ASP A 66 27.56 16.23 -13.99
C ASP A 66 28.58 17.23 -14.56
N ASN A 67 28.90 18.25 -13.76
CA ASN A 67 29.88 19.29 -14.10
C ASN A 67 29.63 19.97 -15.47
N GLY A 68 28.37 20.28 -15.78
CA GLY A 68 27.99 20.95 -17.02
C GLY A 68 27.86 20.02 -18.24
N LYS A 69 28.04 18.70 -18.06
CA LYS A 69 27.79 17.69 -19.09
C LYS A 69 26.59 16.84 -18.72
N GLU A 70 25.73 16.56 -19.69
CA GLU A 70 24.63 15.62 -19.51
C GLU A 70 25.18 14.19 -19.54
N LYS A 71 24.84 13.41 -18.51
CA LYS A 71 25.11 11.98 -18.39
C LYS A 71 23.78 11.26 -18.15
N THR A 72 23.66 10.05 -18.68
CA THR A 72 22.59 9.13 -18.34
C THR A 72 22.95 8.36 -17.06
N SER A 73 22.10 8.41 -16.03
CA SER A 73 22.20 7.58 -14.83
C SER A 73 21.04 6.59 -14.80
N THR A 74 21.32 5.31 -14.58
CA THR A 74 20.29 4.27 -14.50
C THR A 74 20.26 3.71 -13.10
N HIS A 75 19.12 3.79 -12.43
CA HIS A 75 18.94 3.33 -11.06
C HIS A 75 18.02 2.12 -11.02
N LYS A 76 18.35 1.17 -10.15
CA LYS A 76 17.51 0.01 -9.86
C LYS A 76 16.74 0.26 -8.57
N TYR A 77 15.47 -0.12 -8.56
CA TYR A 77 14.61 -0.04 -7.39
C TYR A 77 14.10 -1.43 -7.03
N GLU A 78 13.92 -1.66 -5.73
CA GLU A 78 13.33 -2.87 -5.16
C GLU A 78 12.05 -2.51 -4.39
N LEU A 79 10.98 -3.25 -4.65
CA LEU A 79 9.72 -3.10 -3.94
C LEU A 79 9.81 -3.81 -2.59
N ARG A 80 9.79 -3.03 -1.51
CA ARG A 80 9.88 -3.53 -0.14
C ARG A 80 8.64 -3.16 0.66
N THR A 81 8.42 -3.85 1.77
CA THR A 81 7.43 -3.42 2.76
C THR A 81 7.81 -2.05 3.30
N ASP A 82 6.86 -1.13 3.30
CA ASP A 82 7.05 0.19 3.88
C ASP A 82 6.90 0.09 5.42
N PRO A 83 7.97 0.32 6.20
CA PRO A 83 7.92 0.27 7.66
C PRO A 83 7.05 1.37 8.27
N SER A 84 6.74 2.42 7.51
CA SER A 84 5.86 3.51 7.92
C SER A 84 4.40 3.34 7.50
N SER A 85 4.09 2.29 6.73
CA SER A 85 2.74 2.03 6.24
C SER A 85 1.73 1.83 7.37
N ASP A 86 0.48 2.17 7.06
CA ASP A 86 -0.66 1.94 7.95
C ASP A 86 -0.85 0.47 8.30
N MET A 87 -0.44 -0.45 7.42
CA MET A 87 -0.42 -1.89 7.72
C MET A 87 0.41 -2.19 8.97
N ILE A 88 1.65 -1.69 9.04
CA ILE A 88 2.54 -1.88 10.19
C ILE A 88 2.08 -1.03 11.37
N ARG A 89 1.80 0.26 11.14
CA ARG A 89 1.40 1.22 12.19
C ARG A 89 0.15 0.77 12.96
N LEU A 90 -0.83 0.20 12.26
CA LEU A 90 -2.08 -0.27 12.86
C LEU A 90 -1.99 -1.73 13.34
N GLY A 91 -0.89 -2.44 13.08
CA GLY A 91 -0.73 -3.85 13.48
C GLY A 91 -1.63 -4.81 12.70
N PHE A 92 -1.82 -4.56 11.40
CA PHE A 92 -2.46 -5.49 10.48
C PHE A 92 -1.44 -6.39 9.79
N THR A 93 -1.85 -7.62 9.50
CA THR A 93 -1.16 -8.50 8.56
C THR A 93 -1.78 -8.39 7.17
N PRO A 94 -1.02 -8.64 6.09
CA PRO A 94 -1.57 -8.69 4.73
C PRO A 94 -2.76 -9.67 4.62
N GLU A 95 -2.68 -10.80 5.31
CA GLU A 95 -3.71 -11.85 5.32
C GLU A 95 -5.01 -11.35 5.96
N GLU A 96 -4.95 -10.66 7.10
CA GLU A 96 -6.13 -10.08 7.76
C GLU A 96 -6.85 -9.10 6.83
N VAL A 97 -6.10 -8.24 6.14
CA VAL A 97 -6.67 -7.23 5.23
C VAL A 97 -7.27 -7.89 3.99
N ARG A 98 -6.57 -8.85 3.38
CA ARG A 98 -7.10 -9.61 2.24
C ARG A 98 -8.35 -10.39 2.60
N GLN A 99 -8.38 -11.01 3.79
CA GLN A 99 -9.57 -11.71 4.27
C GLN A 99 -10.74 -10.73 4.43
N ALA A 100 -10.52 -9.56 5.04
CA ALA A 100 -11.56 -8.55 5.18
C ALA A 100 -12.13 -8.09 3.83
N LEU A 101 -11.29 -7.94 2.81
CA LEU A 101 -11.68 -7.52 1.45
C LEU A 101 -12.32 -8.65 0.61
N SER A 102 -12.07 -9.91 0.97
CA SER A 102 -12.59 -11.09 0.26
C SER A 102 -13.91 -11.62 0.83
N GLN A 103 -14.25 -11.27 2.08
CA GLN A 103 -15.54 -11.65 2.67
C GLN A 103 -16.64 -10.75 2.10
N GLU A 104 -17.24 -11.14 0.97
CA GLU A 104 -18.55 -10.64 0.56
C GLU A 104 -19.54 -10.85 1.70
N ASN A 105 -20.15 -9.77 2.17
CA ASN A 105 -20.74 -9.73 3.51
C ASN A 105 -22.01 -10.61 3.60
N LYS A 106 -21.90 -11.78 4.25
CA LYS A 106 -23.01 -12.65 4.67
C LYS A 106 -24.01 -12.00 5.65
N LYS A 107 -23.83 -10.72 6.02
CA LYS A 107 -24.68 -10.01 6.99
C LYS A 107 -25.95 -9.38 6.41
N ALA A 108 -26.16 -9.39 5.08
CA ALA A 108 -27.42 -8.92 4.47
C ALA A 108 -28.65 -9.81 4.77
N SER A 109 -28.51 -10.90 5.55
CA SER A 109 -29.60 -11.86 5.83
C SER A 109 -30.07 -11.88 7.29
N LYS A 110 -29.69 -10.90 8.13
CA LYS A 110 -30.29 -10.72 9.46
C LYS A 110 -31.09 -9.42 9.53
N SER A 111 -32.21 -9.42 8.82
CA SER A 111 -33.36 -8.57 9.09
C SER A 111 -34.59 -9.47 9.06
N LEU A 112 -34.91 -10.04 10.23
CA LEU A 112 -36.21 -10.62 10.56
C LEU A 112 -37.05 -9.53 11.22
#